data_AF-A0AAV6YMI5-F1
#
_entry.id   AF-A0AAV6YMI5-F1
#
_cell.length_a   1.000
_cell.length_b   1.000
_cell.length_c   1.000
_cell.angle_alpha   90.00
_cell.angle_beta   90.00
_cell.angle_gamma   90.00
#
_symmetry.space_group_name_H-M   'P 1'
#
loop_
_entity.id
_entity.type
_entity.pdbx_description
1 polymer ?
#
loop_
_entity_poly.entity_id
_entity_poly.type
_entity_poly.pdbx_seq_one_letter_code
_entity_poly.pdbx_strand_id
1 'polypeptide(L)'
;MNLAKDIRDRERGGRAHVYVVEGDNEEASPKLMEILMHLLGERKELKPSTCDDVVDKNAGAAIKLYQVTDSNGNLMVQEVATKPLTQDLLNHD
;
A
#
# COMPACT_ATOMS: atom_id res chain seq x y z
N MET A 1 10.11 -4.16 -4.49
CA MET A 1 9.31 -4.30 -5.73
C MET A 1 8.14 -5.30 -5.64
N ASN A 2 7.98 -6.07 -4.55
CA ASN A 2 6.95 -7.11 -4.48
C ASN A 2 5.53 -6.55 -4.61
N LEU A 3 5.22 -5.45 -3.90
CA LEU A 3 3.89 -4.84 -3.93
C LEU A 3 3.40 -4.48 -5.35
N ALA A 4 4.22 -3.80 -6.16
CA ALA A 4 3.82 -3.42 -7.52
C ALA A 4 3.55 -4.64 -8.42
N LYS A 5 4.32 -5.72 -8.23
CA LYS A 5 4.11 -6.99 -8.94
C LYS A 5 2.87 -7.73 -8.42
N ASP A 6 2.64 -7.72 -7.11
CA ASP A 6 1.44 -8.33 -6.51
C ASP A 6 0.16 -7.65 -6.99
N ILE A 7 0.14 -6.31 -7.07
CA ILE A 7 -0.98 -5.56 -7.67
C ILE A 7 -1.18 -6.00 -9.12
N ARG A 8 -0.11 -6.09 -9.91
CA ARG A 8 -0.19 -6.53 -11.31
C ARG A 8 -0.76 -7.95 -11.43
N ASP A 9 -0.21 -8.89 -10.69
CA ASP A 9 -0.43 -10.32 -10.90
C ASP A 9 -1.65 -10.83 -10.14
N ARG A 10 -1.79 -10.49 -8.86
CA ARG A 10 -2.88 -10.98 -8.00
C ARG A 10 -4.17 -10.17 -8.16
N GLU A 11 -4.08 -8.85 -8.28
CA GLU A 11 -5.28 -8.00 -8.35
C GLU A 11 -5.73 -7.72 -9.79
N ARG A 12 -4.78 -7.47 -10.71
CA ARG A 12 -5.11 -7.13 -12.12
C ARG A 12 -5.03 -8.33 -13.06
N GLY A 13 -4.63 -9.50 -12.58
CA GLY A 13 -4.52 -10.73 -13.36
C GLY A 13 -3.48 -10.63 -14.48
N GLY A 14 -2.38 -9.92 -14.26
CA GLY A 14 -1.28 -9.74 -15.22
C GLY A 14 -1.57 -8.73 -16.34
N ARG A 15 -2.75 -8.09 -16.37
CA ARG A 15 -3.15 -7.18 -17.45
C ARG A 15 -2.63 -5.75 -17.30
N ALA A 16 -1.95 -5.45 -16.20
CA ALA A 16 -1.31 -4.16 -15.97
C ALA A 16 0.19 -4.21 -16.30
N HIS A 17 0.78 -3.06 -16.58
CA HIS A 17 2.21 -2.92 -16.79
C HIS A 17 2.84 -2.21 -15.60
N VAL A 18 4.05 -2.62 -15.21
CA VAL A 18 4.82 -1.98 -14.14
C VAL A 18 6.03 -1.33 -14.78
N TYR A 19 6.15 -0.02 -14.57
CA TYR A 19 7.29 0.78 -14.97
C TYR A 19 7.88 1.44 -13.73
N VAL A 20 9.20 1.68 -13.74
CA VAL A 20 9.93 2.29 -12.63
C VAL A 20 10.67 3.50 -13.15
N VAL A 21 10.55 4.62 -12.45
CA VAL A 21 11.31 5.85 -12.70
C VAL A 21 12.14 6.12 -11.47
N GLU A 22 13.43 6.32 -11.65
CA GLU A 22 14.35 6.71 -10.59
C GLU A 22 14.31 8.24 -10.42
N GLY A 23 14.00 8.71 -9.20
CA GLY A 23 13.89 10.15 -8.94
C GLY A 23 15.21 10.92 -9.15
N ASP A 24 16.34 10.23 -8.96
CA ASP A 24 17.68 10.79 -9.19
C ASP A 24 18.11 10.71 -10.67
N ASN A 25 17.34 10.02 -11.52
CA ASN A 25 17.67 9.79 -12.92
C ASN A 25 16.43 9.76 -13.82
N GLU A 26 15.63 10.83 -13.73
CA GLU A 26 14.37 10.95 -14.48
C GLU A 26 14.58 11.08 -15.98
N GLU A 27 15.72 11.65 -16.39
CA GLU A 27 16.11 11.82 -17.79
C GLU A 27 16.29 10.48 -18.52
N ALA A 28 16.57 9.39 -17.79
CA ALA A 28 16.64 8.05 -18.37
C ALA A 28 15.29 7.52 -18.88
N SER A 29 14.17 8.13 -18.48
CA SER A 29 12.82 7.66 -18.78
C SER A 29 11.83 8.78 -19.19
N PRO A 30 12.11 9.51 -20.29
CA PRO A 30 11.33 10.69 -20.67
C PRO A 30 9.85 10.39 -20.95
N LYS A 31 9.56 9.25 -21.58
CA LYS A 31 8.17 8.82 -21.85
C LYS A 31 7.40 8.48 -20.58
N LEU A 32 8.06 7.93 -19.57
CA LEU A 32 7.41 7.62 -18.29
C LEU A 32 7.14 8.91 -17.51
N MET A 33 8.05 9.89 -17.60
CA MET A 33 7.85 11.22 -17.03
C MET A 33 6.68 11.96 -17.67
N GLU A 34 6.49 11.84 -18.99
CA GLU A 34 5.32 12.41 -19.67
C GLU A 34 4.00 11.82 -19.12
N ILE A 35 3.93 10.49 -18.97
CA ILE A 35 2.78 9.81 -18.38
C ILE A 35 2.58 10.26 -16.92
N LEU A 36 3.66 10.37 -16.15
CA LEU A 36 3.61 10.76 -14.75
C LEU A 36 3.10 12.20 -14.58
N MET A 37 3.57 13.13 -15.41
CA MET A 37 3.10 14.51 -15.43
C MET A 37 1.65 14.63 -15.93
N HIS A 38 1.23 13.75 -16.84
CA HIS A 38 -0.17 13.70 -17.26
C HIS A 38 -1.11 13.28 -16.12
N LEU A 39 -0.70 12.33 -15.27
CA LEU A 39 -1.52 11.86 -14.15
C LEU A 39 -1.43 12.73 -12.89
N LEU A 40 -0.23 13.16 -12.51
CA LEU A 40 0.03 13.90 -11.26
C LEU A 40 0.04 15.42 -11.44
N GLY A 41 0.13 15.90 -12.69
CA GLY A 41 0.32 17.31 -13.02
C GLY A 41 1.79 17.72 -13.08
N GLU A 42 2.01 19.05 -13.13
CA GLU A 42 3.35 19.63 -13.20
C GLU A 42 4.20 19.29 -11.96
N ARG A 43 5.47 18.94 -12.19
CA ARG A 43 6.41 18.65 -11.12
C ARG A 43 6.69 19.90 -10.28
N LYS A 44 6.56 19.76 -8.96
CA LYS A 44 6.96 20.78 -7.98
C LYS A 44 8.22 20.35 -7.24
N GLU A 45 8.80 21.28 -6.50
CA GLU A 45 9.92 20.99 -5.61
C GLU A 45 9.54 19.92 -4.58
N LEU A 46 10.32 18.83 -4.52
CA LEU A 46 10.09 17.72 -3.60
C LEU A 46 10.62 18.08 -2.22
N LYS A 47 9.85 17.74 -1.18
CA LYS A 47 10.29 17.93 0.20
C LYS A 47 11.48 17.01 0.51
N PRO A 48 12.41 17.44 1.39
CA PRO A 48 13.52 16.58 1.80
C PRO A 48 13.02 15.33 2.52
N SER A 49 13.81 14.25 2.45
CA SER A 49 13.52 12.99 3.12
C SER A 49 13.46 13.16 4.64
N THR A 50 12.46 12.56 5.28
CA THR A 50 12.41 12.43 6.74
C THR A 50 13.09 11.13 7.18
N CYS A 51 13.62 11.10 8.40
CA CYS A 51 14.24 9.89 8.96
C CYS A 51 13.19 8.77 9.17
N ASP A 52 13.53 7.55 8.74
CA ASP A 52 12.66 6.37 8.83
C ASP A 52 12.27 6.04 10.28
N ASP A 53 13.17 6.25 11.24
CA ASP A 53 12.94 5.99 12.67
C ASP A 53 11.74 6.73 13.25
N VAL A 54 11.41 7.90 12.69
CA VAL A 54 10.28 8.72 13.13
C VAL A 54 8.97 8.17 12.55
N VAL A 55 9.00 7.70 11.31
CA VAL A 55 7.84 7.16 10.60
C VAL A 55 7.48 5.78 11.14
N ASP A 56 8.47 4.91 11.38
CA ASP A 56 8.24 3.55 11.87
C ASP A 56 7.57 3.52 13.25
N LYS A 57 7.94 4.45 14.13
CA LYS A 57 7.30 4.62 15.44
C LYS A 57 5.83 5.02 15.33
N ASN A 58 5.48 5.83 14.33
CA ASN A 58 4.11 6.33 14.14
C ASN A 58 3.24 5.38 13.29
N ALA A 59 3.84 4.69 12.30
CA ALA A 59 3.16 3.74 11.42
C ALA A 59 2.73 2.45 12.16
N GLY A 60 3.22 2.22 13.37
CA GLY A 60 2.81 1.10 14.22
C GLY A 60 1.34 1.14 14.69
N ALA A 61 0.69 2.31 14.68
CA ALA A 61 -0.59 2.51 15.38
C ALA A 61 -1.84 2.48 14.48
N ALA A 62 -1.71 2.38 13.16
CA ALA A 62 -2.81 2.74 12.25
C ALA A 62 -3.72 1.59 11.80
N ILE A 63 -3.38 0.33 12.08
CA ILE A 63 -4.09 -0.83 11.51
C ILE A 63 -4.64 -1.70 12.63
N LYS A 64 -5.95 -1.95 12.57
CA LYS A 64 -6.70 -2.81 13.48
C LYS A 64 -7.45 -3.87 12.68
N LEU A 65 -7.47 -5.10 13.18
CA LEU A 65 -8.27 -6.19 12.62
C LEU A 65 -9.57 -6.33 13.43
N TYR A 66 -10.69 -6.35 12.72
CA TYR A 66 -12.00 -6.60 13.31
C TYR A 66 -12.61 -7.87 12.75
N GLN A 67 -13.22 -8.68 13.60
CA GLN A 67 -14.05 -9.82 13.21
C GLN A 67 -15.50 -9.37 13.19
N VAL A 68 -16.20 -9.73 12.11
CA VAL A 68 -17.63 -9.49 11.93
C VAL A 68 -18.32 -10.85 11.88
N THR A 69 -19.22 -11.13 12.82
CA THR A 69 -19.90 -12.43 12.94
C THR A 69 -21.36 -12.25 13.35
N ASP A 70 -22.23 -13.15 12.89
CA ASP A 70 -23.64 -13.24 13.28
C ASP A 70 -23.97 -14.56 14.03
N SER A 71 -22.95 -15.32 14.46
CA SER A 71 -23.09 -16.67 15.05
C SER A 71 -24.01 -16.74 16.27
N ASN A 72 -24.21 -15.61 16.97
CA ASN A 72 -25.05 -15.50 18.16
C ASN A 72 -26.48 -15.02 17.83
N GLY A 73 -26.87 -15.01 16.55
CA GLY A 73 -28.16 -14.55 16.06
C GLY A 73 -28.28 -13.03 15.90
N ASN A 74 -27.21 -12.28 16.17
CA ASN A 74 -27.11 -10.83 15.98
C ASN A 74 -25.73 -10.49 15.40
N LEU A 75 -25.68 -9.50 14.50
CA LEU A 75 -24.44 -9.00 13.92
C LEU A 75 -23.57 -8.33 14.99
N MET A 76 -22.35 -8.82 15.17
CA MET A 76 -21.35 -8.29 16.10
C MET A 76 -20.08 -7.91 15.37
N VAL A 77 -19.44 -6.83 15.82
CA VAL A 77 -18.13 -6.36 15.35
C VAL A 77 -17.19 -6.31 16.55
N GLN A 78 -16.13 -7.11 16.53
CA GLN A 78 -15.17 -7.22 17.63
C GLN A 78 -13.76 -6.92 17.15
N GLU A 79 -13.01 -6.12 17.91
CA GLU A 79 -11.57 -5.91 17.68
C GLU A 79 -10.80 -7.19 18.04
N VAL A 80 -10.08 -7.75 17.08
CA VAL A 80 -9.32 -9.00 17.23
C VAL A 80 -7.87 -8.71 17.63
N ALA A 81 -7.24 -7.77 16.92
CA ALA A 81 -5.83 -7.47 17.11
C ALA A 81 -5.45 -6.09 16.56
N THR A 82 -4.31 -5.60 17.06
CA THR A 82 -3.54 -4.52 16.45
C THR A 82 -2.17 -5.08 16.03
N LYS A 83 -1.36 -4.31 15.28
CA LYS A 83 -0.09 -4.77 14.71
C LYS A 83 0.81 -5.47 15.76
N PRO A 84 1.50 -6.59 15.44
CA PRO A 84 1.58 -7.26 14.15
C PRO A 84 0.33 -8.09 13.85
N LEU A 85 -0.28 -7.87 12.68
CA LEU A 85 -1.35 -8.70 12.18
C LEU A 85 -0.74 -9.88 11.42
N THR A 86 -1.07 -11.09 11.85
CA THR A 86 -0.58 -12.33 11.26
C THR A 86 -1.73 -13.07 10.59
N GLN A 87 -1.41 -13.90 9.58
CA GLN A 87 -2.42 -14.55 8.74
C GLN A 87 -3.29 -15.55 9.53
N ASP A 88 -2.75 -16.13 10.60
CA ASP A 88 -3.44 -17.04 11.52
C ASP A 88 -4.58 -16.37 12.32
N LEU A 89 -4.67 -15.03 12.32
CA LEU A 89 -5.80 -14.32 12.90
C LEU A 89 -7.07 -14.39 12.03
N LEU A 90 -6.96 -14.83 10.78
CA LEU A 90 -8.09 -14.96 9.86
C LEU A 90 -8.75 -16.32 10.05
N ASN A 91 -10.02 -16.33 10.48
CA ASN A 91 -10.83 -17.53 10.49
C ASN A 91 -11.64 -17.67 9.19
N HIS A 92 -11.80 -18.91 8.74
CA HIS A 92 -12.61 -19.35 7.61
C HIS A 92 -14.06 -19.70 7.97
N ASP A 93 -14.35 -19.87 9.26
CA ASP A 93 -15.70 -20.06 9.81
C ASP A 93 -16.46 -18.73 9.90
#